data_AF-A0A453K8S0-F1
#
_entry.id   AF-A0A453K8S0-F1
#
_cell.length_a   1.000
_cell.length_b   1.000
_cell.length_c   1.000
_cell.angle_alpha   90.00
_cell.angle_beta   90.00
_cell.angle_gamma   90.00
#
_symmetry.space_group_name_H-M   'P 1'
#
loop_
_entity.id
_entity.type
_entity.pdbx_description
1 polymer ?
#
loop_
_entity_poly.entity_id
_entity_poly.type
_entity_poly.pdbx_seq_one_letter_code
_entity_poly.pdbx_strand_id
1 'polypeptide(L)' 'MALRAYEDDSSARGLYAKAGYRVVSRDPGWVTWVGRRRRVLMIKDLPVHDAQIQQQ' A
#
# COMPACT_ATOMS: atom_id res chain seq x y z
N MET A 1 -6.21 4.37 -4.67
CA MET A 1 -5.12 4.95 -3.84
C MET A 1 -4.02 3.93 -3.62
N ALA A 2 -2.77 4.38 -3.41
CA ALA A 2 -1.62 3.51 -3.17
C ALA A 2 -0.77 3.99 -1.98
N LEU A 3 -0.17 3.06 -1.24
CA LEU A 3 0.79 3.33 -0.16
C LEU A 3 1.88 2.25 -0.11
N ARG A 4 2.97 2.53 0.60
CA ARG A 4 3.98 1.51 0.94
C ARG A 4 4.03 1.29 2.43
N ALA A 5 4.17 0.03 2.83
CA ALA A 5 4.41 -0.38 4.21
C ALA A 5 5.67 -1.26 4.27
N TYR A 6 6.33 -1.32 5.40
CA TYR A 6 7.39 -2.32 5.61
C TYR A 6 6.79 -3.73 5.68
N GLU A 7 7.48 -4.72 5.11
CA GLU A 7 6.97 -6.09 5.06
C GLU A 7 6.85 -6.72 6.46
N ASP A 8 7.75 -6.35 7.36
CA ASP A 8 7.85 -6.80 8.76
C ASP A 8 6.98 -5.99 9.74
N ASP A 9 6.42 -4.85 9.32
CA ASP A 9 5.47 -4.07 10.12
C ASP A 9 4.06 -4.68 10.02
N SER A 10 3.87 -5.78 10.76
CA SER A 10 2.60 -6.52 10.81
C SER A 10 1.44 -5.67 11.32
N SER A 11 1.70 -4.72 12.22
CA SER A 11 0.70 -3.78 12.76
C SER A 11 0.17 -2.85 11.68
N ALA A 12 1.04 -2.15 10.96
CA ALA A 12 0.62 -1.26 9.87
C ALA A 12 -0.07 -2.03 8.75
N ARG A 13 0.50 -3.17 8.34
CA ARG A 13 -0.10 -4.02 7.30
C ARG A 13 -1.48 -4.53 7.68
N GLY A 14 -1.67 -4.92 8.95
CA GLY A 14 -2.96 -5.33 9.48
C GLY A 14 -4.00 -4.20 9.47
N LEU A 15 -3.59 -2.99 9.86
CA LEU A 15 -4.46 -1.81 9.80
C LEU A 15 -4.90 -1.49 8.37
N TYR A 16 -3.96 -1.48 7.42
CA TYR A 16 -4.27 -1.20 6.02
C TYR A 16 -5.11 -2.29 5.38
N ALA A 17 -4.85 -3.57 5.70
CA ALA A 17 -5.69 -4.67 5.24
C ALA A 17 -7.14 -4.52 5.72
N LYS A 18 -7.35 -4.20 7.01
CA LYS A 18 -8.68 -3.90 7.56
C LYS A 18 -9.36 -2.72 6.87
N ALA A 19 -8.58 -1.74 6.40
CA ALA A 19 -9.08 -0.59 5.65
C ALA A 19 -9.38 -0.88 4.16
N GLY A 20 -9.17 -2.12 3.70
CA GLY A 20 -9.43 -2.57 2.32
C GLY A 20 -8.25 -2.43 1.37
N TYR A 21 -7.04 -2.22 1.88
CA TYR A 21 -5.83 -2.23 1.05
C TYR A 21 -5.32 -3.66 0.87
N ARG A 22 -4.83 -3.97 -0.33
CA ARG A 22 -4.22 -5.26 -0.67
C ARG A 22 -2.80 -5.09 -1.18
N VAL A 23 -1.91 -6.02 -0.85
CA VAL A 23 -0.55 -6.04 -1.39
C VAL A 23 -0.60 -6.40 -2.88
N VAL A 24 0.07 -5.61 -3.70
CA VAL A 24 0.14 -5.82 -5.16
C VAL A 24 1.55 -5.99 -5.69
N SER A 25 2.56 -5.54 -4.93
CA SER A 25 3.96 -5.68 -5.31
C SER A 25 4.87 -5.64 -4.08
N ARG A 26 6.09 -6.14 -4.27
CA ARG A 26 7.16 -6.17 -3.27
C ARG A 26 8.38 -5.47 -3.86
N ASP A 27 8.90 -4.46 -3.17
CA ASP A 27 10.16 -3.82 -3.56
C ASP A 27 11.31 -4.85 -3.44
N PRO A 28 12.44 -4.69 -4.16
CA PRO A 28 13.65 -5.44 -3.87
C PRO A 28 14.01 -5.32 -2.39
N GLY A 29 14.48 -6.40 -1.78
CA GLY A 29 14.97 -6.32 -0.40
C GLY A 29 16.34 -5.66 -0.35
N TRP A 30 16.62 -4.89 0.69
CA TRP A 30 17.94 -4.31 0.96
C TRP A 30 18.46 -4.75 2.32
N VAL A 31 19.78 -4.74 2.47
CA VAL A 31 20.43 -5.04 3.75
C VAL A 31 20.58 -3.74 4.53
N THR A 32 20.17 -3.76 5.78
CA THR A 32 20.40 -2.72 6.78
C THR A 32 21.27 -3.27 7.90
N TRP A 33 21.73 -2.41 8.81
CA TRP A 33 22.51 -2.85 9.98
C TRP A 33 21.72 -3.78 10.92
N VAL A 34 20.38 -3.78 10.87
CA VAL A 34 19.49 -4.70 11.61
C VAL A 34 18.94 -5.84 10.74
N GLY A 35 19.63 -6.18 9.64
CA GLY A 35 19.25 -7.26 8.75
C GLY A 35 18.50 -6.82 7.50
N ARG A 36 17.85 -7.76 6.83
CA ARG A 36 17.21 -7.52 5.53
C ARG A 36 15.86 -6.84 5.72
N ARG A 37 15.65 -5.71 5.05
CA ARG A 37 14.39 -4.97 5.05
C ARG A 37 13.78 -4.91 3.66
N ARG A 38 12.45 -4.84 3.61
CA ARG A 38 11.67 -4.76 2.36
C ARG A 38 10.42 -3.94 2.59
N ARG A 39 9.93 -3.26 1.55
CA ARG A 39 8.59 -2.66 1.51
C ARG A 39 7.65 -3.42 0.58
N VAL A 40 6.36 -3.31 0.86
CA VAL A 40 5.28 -3.80 0.02
C VAL A 40 4.45 -2.62 -0.48
N LEU A 41 4.07 -2.64 -1.76
CA LEU A 41 3.10 -1.72 -2.34
C LEU A 41 1.70 -2.25 -2.06
N MET A 42 0.85 -1.42 -1.47
CA MET A 42 -0.53 -1.75 -1.18
C MET A 42 -1.46 -0.77 -1.88
N ILE A 43 -2.54 -1.29 -2.47
CA ILE A 43 -3.54 -0.52 -3.21
C ILE A 43 -4.91 -0.71 -2.56
N LYS A 44 -5.68 0.37 -2.49
CA LYS A 44 -7.12 0.36 -2.24
C LYS A 44 -7.82 0.94 -3.46
N ASP A 45 -8.70 0.15 -4.04
CA ASP A 45 -9.56 0.61 -5.11
C ASP A 45 -10.56 1.60 -4.52
N LEU A 46 -10.62 2.80 -5.10
CA LEU A 46 -11.62 3.79 -4.73
C LEU A 46 -12.78 3.70 -5.71
N PRO A 47 -14.02 3.97 -5.28
CA PRO A 47 -15.06 4.31 -6.23
C PRO A 47 -14.57 5.48 -7.07
N VAL A 48 -14.64 5.36 -8.39
CA VAL A 48 -14.51 6.50 -9.28
C VAL A 48 -15.62 7.46 -8.86
N HIS A 49 -15.25 8.60 -8.28
CA HIS A 49 -16.21 9.68 -8.15
C HIS A 49 -16.33 10.28 -9.54
N ASP A 50 -17.38 9.91 -10.29
CA ASP A 50 -17.89 10.69 -11.41
C ASP A 50 -18.44 12.02 -10.87
N ALA A 51 -17.55 12.87 -10.36
CA ALA A 51 -17.86 14.24 -10.06
C ALA A 51 -17.66 15.03 -11.36
N GLN A 52 -18.75 15.20 -12.12
CA GLN A 52 -18.97 16.38 -12.97
C GLN A 52 -17.86 16.78 -13.96
N ILE A 53 -17.32 15.86 -14.77
CA ILE A 53 -16.66 16.23 -16.04
C ILE A 53 -17.67 16.06 -17.19
N GLN A 54 -18.82 16.72 -17.06
CA GLN A 54 -19.80 16.90 -18.12
C GLN A 54 -20.74 18.05 -17.72
N GLN A 55 -20.18 19.23 -17.55
CA GLN A 55 -20.87 20.51 -17.64
C GLN A 55 -19.83 21.63 -17.64
N GLN A 56 -19.25 21.88 -18.82
CA GLN A 56 -18.87 23.19 -19.34
C GLN A 56 -18.46 23.04 -20.81
#